data_AF-A0A7R9HHB6-F1
#
_entry.id   AF-A0A7R9HHB6-F1
#
_cell.length_a   1.000
_cell.length_b   1.000
_cell.length_c   1.000
_cell.angle_alpha   90.00
_cell.angle_beta   90.00
_cell.angle_gamma   90.00
#
_symmetry.space_group_name_H-M   'P 1'
#
loop_
_entity.id
_entity.type
_entity.pdbx_description
1 polymer ?
#
loop_
_entity_poly.entity_id
_entity_poly.type
_entity_poly.pdbx_seq_one_letter_code
_entity_poly.pdbx_strand_id
1 'polypeptide(L)'
;RVYPQVDWAVYKYYIEAITIAFAIATVSCNAVQQCFYALSNMWLTVWSTNGYGAVNETTNLTIYSPQDLYLGLYGFLGSMQVIGAVLATLATSIGSVKASKYLHNSLLRNVLRLPQTLFDTTPTGRILNRFSLDINVLDDTFPMVLRICVPQIFRV
;
A
#
# COMPACT_ATOMS: atom_id res chain seq x y z
N ARG A 1 22.70 -17.81 -15.25
CA ARG A 1 21.43 -18.54 -15.03
C ARG A 1 20.30 -17.57 -15.34
N VAL A 2 19.59 -17.74 -16.45
CA VAL A 2 18.38 -16.97 -16.76
C VAL A 2 17.24 -17.72 -16.08
N TYR A 3 16.64 -17.14 -15.05
CA TYR A 3 15.43 -17.70 -14.45
C TYR A 3 14.25 -17.38 -15.39
N PRO A 4 13.37 -18.34 -15.67
CA PRO A 4 12.15 -18.06 -16.43
C PRO A 4 11.30 -17.04 -15.67
N GLN A 5 10.68 -16.11 -16.42
CA GLN A 5 9.81 -15.10 -15.85
C GLN A 5 8.56 -15.75 -15.26
N VAL A 6 8.02 -15.18 -14.19
CA VAL A 6 6.79 -15.67 -13.56
C VAL A 6 5.60 -15.21 -14.38
N ASP A 7 4.70 -16.14 -14.71
CA ASP A 7 3.49 -15.83 -15.48
C ASP A 7 2.57 -14.87 -14.72
N TRP A 8 1.96 -13.92 -15.46
CA TRP A 8 0.98 -12.98 -14.93
C TRP A 8 -0.22 -13.66 -14.26
N ALA A 9 -0.55 -14.89 -14.69
CA ALA A 9 -1.60 -15.71 -14.10
C ALA A 9 -1.40 -15.95 -12.59
N VAL A 10 -0.14 -16.07 -12.14
CA VAL A 10 0.20 -16.28 -10.72
C VAL A 10 -0.15 -15.05 -9.89
N TYR A 11 0.19 -13.86 -10.40
CA TYR A 11 -0.16 -12.59 -9.76
C TYR A 11 -1.67 -12.39 -9.72
N LYS A 12 -2.37 -12.70 -10.82
CA LYS A 12 -3.83 -12.60 -10.89
C LYS A 12 -4.51 -13.53 -9.88
N TYR A 13 -4.07 -14.78 -9.79
CA TYR A 13 -4.60 -15.74 -8.82
C TYR A 13 -4.43 -15.25 -7.37
N TYR A 14 -3.30 -14.61 -7.08
CA TYR A 14 -3.07 -14.00 -5.78
C TYR A 14 -3.98 -12.78 -5.51
N ILE A 15 -4.16 -11.90 -6.49
CA ILE A 15 -5.06 -10.73 -6.38
C ILE A 15 -6.52 -11.18 -6.21
N GLU A 16 -6.92 -12.23 -6.92
CA GLU A 16 -8.24 -12.87 -6.76
C GLU A 16 -8.40 -13.45 -5.34
N ALA A 17 -7.33 -14.04 -4.77
CA ALA A 17 -7.32 -14.51 -3.37
C ALA A 17 -7.38 -13.37 -2.33
N ILE A 18 -6.82 -12.20 -2.63
CA ILE A 18 -6.90 -10.98 -1.77
C ILE A 18 -8.32 -10.40 -1.69
N THR A 19 -9.28 -10.91 -2.46
CA THR A 19 -10.57 -10.27 -2.74
C THR A 19 -10.35 -8.94 -3.45
N ILE A 20 -10.88 -8.82 -4.66
CA ILE A 20 -10.72 -7.63 -5.54
C ILE A 20 -11.07 -6.32 -4.81
N ALA A 21 -12.02 -6.35 -3.86
CA ALA A 21 -12.39 -5.20 -3.04
C ALA A 21 -11.23 -4.61 -2.22
N PHE A 22 -10.39 -5.43 -1.57
CA PHE A 22 -9.25 -4.94 -0.79
C PHE A 22 -8.12 -4.41 -1.68
N ALA A 23 -7.95 -5.01 -2.87
CA ALA A 23 -7.00 -4.53 -3.86
C ALA A 23 -7.41 -3.12 -4.36
N ILE A 24 -8.68 -2.94 -4.75
CA ILE A 24 -9.22 -1.64 -5.18
C ILE A 24 -9.10 -0.61 -4.04
N ALA A 25 -9.48 -0.97 -2.81
CA ALA A 25 -9.38 -0.08 -1.66
C ALA A 25 -7.93 0.35 -1.36
N THR A 26 -6.97 -0.57 -1.52
CA THR A 26 -5.54 -0.27 -1.33
C THR A 26 -5.06 0.72 -2.37
N VAL A 27 -5.38 0.49 -3.66
CA VAL A 27 -4.97 1.39 -4.75
C VAL A 27 -5.61 2.77 -4.60
N SER A 28 -6.91 2.84 -4.28
CA SER A 28 -7.61 4.12 -4.12
C SER A 28 -7.10 4.93 -2.92
N CYS A 29 -6.85 4.29 -1.77
CA CYS A 29 -6.29 4.99 -0.60
C CYS A 29 -4.88 5.51 -0.87
N ASN A 30 -4.03 4.75 -1.58
CA ASN A 30 -2.70 5.21 -1.98
C ASN A 30 -2.76 6.39 -2.94
N ALA A 31 -3.69 6.38 -3.91
CA ALA A 31 -3.89 7.52 -4.81
C ALA A 31 -4.30 8.78 -4.04
N VAL A 32 -5.26 8.66 -3.12
CA VAL A 32 -5.73 9.77 -2.28
C VAL A 32 -4.58 10.33 -1.42
N GLN A 33 -3.80 9.47 -0.78
CA GLN A 33 -2.62 9.88 -0.01
C GLN A 33 -1.64 10.70 -0.87
N GLN A 34 -1.37 10.27 -2.10
CA GLN A 34 -0.43 10.94 -2.99
C GLN A 34 -0.96 12.29 -3.49
N CYS A 35 -2.27 12.40 -3.74
CA CYS A 35 -2.92 13.67 -4.04
C CYS A 35 -2.74 14.68 -2.89
N PHE A 36 -3.00 14.26 -1.65
CA PHE A 36 -2.82 15.15 -0.48
C PHE A 36 -1.35 15.52 -0.24
N TYR A 37 -0.42 14.60 -0.50
CA TYR A 37 1.01 14.92 -0.47
C TYR A 37 1.37 16.01 -1.48
N ALA A 38 0.94 15.87 -2.74
CA ALA A 38 1.19 16.87 -3.77
C ALA A 38 0.57 18.23 -3.42
N LEU A 39 -0.69 18.25 -2.98
CA LEU A 39 -1.39 19.46 -2.55
C LEU A 39 -0.69 20.14 -1.37
N SER A 40 -0.22 19.37 -0.39
CA SER A 40 0.52 19.91 0.77
C SER A 40 1.81 20.61 0.34
N ASN A 41 2.58 20.01 -0.58
CA ASN A 41 3.79 20.62 -1.12
C ASN A 41 3.51 21.87 -1.98
N MET A 42 2.47 21.82 -2.82
CA MET A 42 2.03 22.99 -3.59
C MET A 42 1.58 24.12 -2.67
N TRP A 43 0.82 23.79 -1.62
CA TRP A 43 0.38 24.76 -0.62
C TRP A 43 1.55 25.39 0.12
N LEU A 44 2.56 24.60 0.50
CA LEU A 44 3.78 25.10 1.12
C LEU A 44 4.53 26.10 0.22
N THR A 45 4.51 25.88 -1.11
CA THR A 45 5.09 26.79 -2.11
C THR A 45 4.33 28.12 -2.18
N VAL A 46 3.00 28.07 -2.14
CA VAL A 46 2.15 29.28 -2.11
C VAL A 46 2.35 30.03 -0.79
N TRP A 47 2.38 29.31 0.33
CA TRP A 47 2.59 29.89 1.65
C TRP A 47 3.97 30.54 1.76
N SER A 48 5.04 29.91 1.26
CA SER A 48 6.37 30.52 1.29
C SER A 48 6.49 31.76 0.41
N THR A 49 5.72 31.85 -0.68
CA THR A 49 5.75 33.01 -1.59
C THR A 49 4.91 34.18 -1.07
N ASN A 50 3.74 33.91 -0.49
CA ASN A 50 2.76 34.93 -0.09
C ASN A 50 2.69 35.19 1.43
N GLY A 51 3.39 34.38 2.23
CA GLY A 51 3.36 34.41 3.70
C GLY A 51 4.27 35.45 4.32
N TYR A 52 5.27 35.93 3.58
CA TYR A 52 6.05 37.10 3.96
C TYR A 52 5.29 38.32 3.47
N GLY A 53 4.81 39.16 4.39
CA GLY A 53 3.96 40.31 4.06
C GLY A 53 4.55 41.13 2.91
N ALA A 54 3.76 41.31 1.84
CA ALA A 54 4.15 42.21 0.77
C ALA A 54 4.18 43.64 1.32
N VAL A 55 5.36 44.25 1.33
CA VAL A 55 5.49 45.69 1.61
C VAL A 55 5.03 46.41 0.34
N ASN A 56 3.86 47.02 0.37
CA ASN A 56 3.47 47.93 -0.70
C ASN A 56 4.36 49.18 -0.62
N GLU A 57 5.36 49.27 -1.50
CA GLU A 57 6.31 50.40 -1.60
C GLU A 57 5.60 51.76 -1.80
N THR A 58 4.36 51.75 -2.31
CA THR A 58 3.57 52.95 -2.56
C THR A 58 2.80 53.48 -1.35
N THR A 59 2.59 52.68 -0.30
CA THR A 59 1.73 53.09 0.84
C THR A 59 2.29 52.78 2.23
N ASN A 60 3.47 52.16 2.38
CA ASN A 60 4.02 51.77 3.69
C ASN A 60 3.02 51.00 4.57
N LEU A 61 2.04 50.33 3.95
CA LEU A 61 1.05 49.51 4.64
C LEU A 61 1.51 48.06 4.56
N THR A 62 1.84 47.50 5.72
CA THR A 62 2.09 46.06 5.87
C THR A 62 0.75 45.33 5.84
N ILE A 63 0.47 44.59 4.76
CA ILE A 63 -0.69 43.70 4.71
C ILE A 63 -0.34 42.44 5.50
N TYR A 64 -0.95 42.26 6.68
CA TYR A 64 -0.85 41.02 7.43
C TYR A 64 -1.69 39.93 6.74
N SER A 65 -1.02 38.97 6.09
CA SER A 65 -1.65 37.72 5.69
C SER A 65 -1.95 36.89 6.96
N PRO A 66 -3.16 36.31 7.13
CA PRO A 66 -3.51 35.55 8.33
C PRO A 66 -2.73 34.23 8.38
N GLN A 67 -1.60 34.23 9.09
CA GLN A 67 -0.69 33.08 9.20
C GLN A 67 -1.39 31.84 9.79
N ASP A 68 -2.34 32.04 10.71
CA ASP A 68 -3.13 30.97 11.32
C ASP A 68 -3.94 30.17 10.28
N LEU A 69 -4.42 30.81 9.22
CA LEU A 69 -5.20 30.16 8.16
C LEU A 69 -4.30 29.30 7.26
N TYR A 70 -3.12 29.80 6.91
CA TYR A 70 -2.12 29.05 6.15
C TYR A 70 -1.62 27.81 6.91
N LEU A 71 -1.34 27.99 8.20
CA LEU A 71 -0.91 26.90 9.09
C LEU A 71 -2.04 25.88 9.28
N GLY A 72 -3.27 26.34 9.48
CA GLY A 72 -4.45 25.48 9.62
C GLY A 72 -4.70 24.61 8.39
N LEU A 73 -4.65 25.19 7.19
CA LEU A 73 -4.87 24.42 5.95
C LEU A 73 -3.72 23.43 5.69
N TYR A 74 -2.47 23.81 5.96
CA TYR A 74 -1.33 22.90 5.86
C TYR A 74 -1.46 21.71 6.82
N GLY A 75 -1.83 21.98 8.08
CA GLY A 75 -2.07 20.94 9.08
C GLY A 75 -3.22 20.00 8.70
N PHE A 76 -4.30 20.53 8.11
CA PHE A 76 -5.40 19.74 7.60
C PHE A 76 -4.98 18.82 6.44
N LEU A 77 -4.28 19.37 5.44
CA LEU A 77 -3.78 18.59 4.29
C LEU A 77 -2.83 17.47 4.72
N GLY A 78 -1.90 17.77 5.64
CA GLY A 78 -1.00 16.78 6.22
C GLY A 78 -1.73 15.70 7.03
N SER A 79 -2.73 16.09 7.82
CA SER A 79 -3.54 15.13 8.59
C SER A 79 -4.29 14.17 7.66
N MET A 80 -4.86 14.69 6.58
CA MET A 80 -5.58 13.89 5.59
C MET A 80 -4.66 12.93 4.82
N GLN A 81 -3.43 13.37 4.54
CA GLN A 81 -2.38 12.51 3.98
C GLN A 81 -2.07 11.33 4.91
N VAL A 82 -1.87 11.59 6.22
CA VAL A 82 -1.57 10.54 7.22
C VAL A 82 -2.74 9.57 7.36
N ILE A 83 -3.97 10.07 7.40
CA ILE A 83 -5.18 9.23 7.46
C ILE A 83 -5.24 8.30 6.24
N GLY A 84 -5.01 8.83 5.02
CA GLY A 84 -4.96 8.04 3.80
C GLY A 84 -3.89 6.93 3.85
N ALA A 85 -2.70 7.25 4.38
CA ALA A 85 -1.60 6.30 4.55
C ALA A 85 -1.94 5.15 5.52
N VAL A 86 -2.58 5.49 6.65
CA VAL A 86 -3.01 4.51 7.65
C VAL A 86 -4.09 3.60 7.06
N LEU A 87 -5.09 4.16 6.37
CA LEU A 87 -6.14 3.37 5.72
C LEU A 87 -5.59 2.43 4.65
N ALA A 88 -4.65 2.89 3.81
CA ALA A 88 -3.98 2.05 2.82
C ALA A 88 -3.22 0.89 3.47
N THR A 89 -2.51 1.16 4.58
CA THR A 89 -1.76 0.16 5.33
C THR A 89 -2.69 -0.88 5.96
N LEU A 90 -3.79 -0.43 6.57
CA LEU A 90 -4.79 -1.32 7.17
C LEU A 90 -5.49 -2.17 6.11
N ALA A 91 -5.89 -1.58 4.97
CA ALA A 91 -6.50 -2.32 3.87
C ALA A 91 -5.58 -3.43 3.35
N THR A 92 -4.29 -3.12 3.15
CA THR A 92 -3.29 -4.09 2.70
C THR A 92 -3.06 -5.20 3.74
N SER A 93 -2.98 -4.84 5.03
CA SER A 93 -2.79 -5.81 6.13
C SER A 93 -3.96 -6.78 6.28
N ILE A 94 -5.18 -6.26 6.22
CA ILE A 94 -6.38 -7.08 6.36
C ILE A 94 -6.56 -7.95 5.11
N GLY A 95 -6.27 -7.40 3.93
CA GLY A 95 -6.28 -8.14 2.67
C GLY A 95 -5.29 -9.31 2.68
N SER A 96 -4.06 -9.10 3.15
CA SER A 96 -3.04 -10.16 3.20
C SER A 96 -3.40 -11.28 4.15
N VAL A 97 -3.89 -10.97 5.35
CA VAL A 97 -4.34 -11.99 6.32
C VAL A 97 -5.50 -12.82 5.76
N LYS A 98 -6.42 -12.19 5.01
CA LYS A 98 -7.51 -12.93 4.33
C LYS A 98 -6.98 -13.82 3.21
N ALA A 99 -6.06 -13.32 2.39
CA ALA A 99 -5.45 -14.10 1.32
C ALA A 99 -4.66 -15.31 1.86
N SER A 100 -3.88 -15.10 2.92
CA SER A 100 -3.18 -16.16 3.66
C SER A 100 -4.13 -17.30 4.03
N LYS A 101 -5.22 -16.96 4.73
CA LYS A 101 -6.21 -17.95 5.18
C LYS A 101 -6.87 -18.68 4.01
N TYR A 102 -7.19 -17.97 2.94
CA TYR A 102 -7.76 -18.57 1.74
C TYR A 102 -6.78 -19.55 1.08
N LEU A 103 -5.53 -19.14 0.89
CA LEU A 103 -4.49 -19.95 0.26
C LEU A 103 -4.11 -21.16 1.12
N HIS A 104 -3.99 -20.98 2.43
CA HIS A 104 -3.72 -22.06 3.38
C HIS A 104 -4.83 -23.11 3.36
N ASN A 105 -6.10 -22.69 3.42
CA ASN A 105 -7.24 -23.60 3.37
C ASN A 105 -7.36 -24.31 2.02
N SER A 106 -7.08 -23.61 0.92
CA SER A 106 -7.07 -24.19 -0.43
C SER A 106 -5.95 -25.24 -0.57
N LEU A 107 -4.75 -24.92 -0.09
CA LEU A 107 -3.61 -25.84 -0.06
C LEU A 107 -3.93 -27.09 0.78
N LEU A 108 -4.47 -26.91 1.99
CA LEU A 108 -4.86 -27.99 2.89
C LEU A 108 -5.90 -28.92 2.26
N ARG A 109 -6.95 -28.34 1.68
CA ARG A 109 -8.01 -29.11 1.00
C ARG A 109 -7.47 -29.93 -0.17
N ASN A 110 -6.53 -29.37 -0.93
CA ASN A 110 -5.94 -30.07 -2.05
C ASN A 110 -5.03 -31.20 -1.58
N VAL A 111 -4.21 -30.97 -0.55
CA VAL A 111 -3.31 -31.98 0.01
C VAL A 111 -4.07 -33.16 0.59
N LEU A 112 -5.17 -32.92 1.32
CA LEU A 112 -6.02 -33.99 1.88
C LEU A 112 -6.69 -34.87 0.81
N ARG A 113 -6.75 -34.43 -0.44
CA ARG A 113 -7.33 -35.17 -1.57
C ARG A 113 -6.29 -35.88 -2.45
N LEU A 114 -5.00 -35.73 -2.13
CA LEU A 114 -3.94 -36.38 -2.90
C LEU A 114 -3.95 -37.90 -2.66
N PRO A 115 -3.64 -38.71 -3.67
CA PRO A 115 -3.52 -40.16 -3.51
C PRO A 115 -2.35 -40.48 -2.58
N GLN A 116 -2.46 -41.58 -1.84
CA GLN A 116 -1.44 -42.00 -0.87
C GLN A 116 -0.06 -42.22 -1.51
N THR A 117 -0.02 -42.65 -2.78
CA THR A 117 1.21 -42.81 -3.57
C THR A 117 2.03 -41.52 -3.72
N LEU A 118 1.37 -40.36 -3.65
CA LEU A 118 2.05 -39.06 -3.70
C LEU A 118 2.73 -38.74 -2.37
N PHE A 119 2.16 -39.18 -1.24
CA PHE A 119 2.76 -39.06 0.07
C PHE A 119 3.96 -40.00 0.28
N ASP A 120 3.98 -41.14 -0.41
CA ASP A 120 5.12 -42.07 -0.38
C ASP A 120 6.30 -41.60 -1.26
N THR A 121 6.01 -40.84 -2.33
CA THR A 121 7.02 -40.37 -3.29
C THR A 121 7.55 -38.96 -3.00
N THR A 122 6.76 -38.10 -2.37
CA THR A 122 7.22 -36.77 -1.92
C THR A 122 7.59 -36.78 -0.44
N PRO A 123 8.81 -36.34 -0.06
CA PRO A 123 9.19 -36.32 1.34
C PRO A 123 8.28 -35.38 2.11
N THR A 124 7.73 -35.83 3.23
CA THR A 124 6.83 -35.06 4.11
C THR A 124 7.41 -33.69 4.47
N GLY A 125 8.74 -33.59 4.62
CA GLY A 125 9.44 -32.34 4.85
C GLY A 125 9.23 -31.28 3.76
N ARG A 126 9.09 -31.67 2.49
CA ARG A 126 8.80 -30.74 1.38
C ARG A 126 7.37 -30.19 1.48
N ILE A 127 6.41 -31.02 1.86
CA ILE A 127 5.02 -30.60 2.07
C ILE A 127 4.97 -29.61 3.24
N LEU A 128 5.60 -29.94 4.37
CA LEU A 128 5.69 -29.07 5.54
C LEU A 128 6.36 -27.74 5.20
N ASN A 129 7.45 -27.77 4.43
CA ASN A 129 8.15 -26.56 4.01
C ASN A 129 7.26 -25.61 3.19
N ARG A 130 6.36 -26.14 2.35
CA ARG A 130 5.37 -25.33 1.63
C ARG A 130 4.30 -24.73 2.55
N PHE A 131 3.82 -25.48 3.54
CA PHE A 131 2.83 -24.96 4.50
C PHE A 131 3.42 -23.92 5.44
N SER A 132 4.70 -24.06 5.81
CA SER A 132 5.34 -23.17 6.77
C SER A 132 6.06 -22.02 6.06
N LEU A 133 7.09 -22.30 5.27
CA LEU A 133 7.95 -21.24 4.74
C LEU A 133 7.27 -20.46 3.60
N ASP A 134 6.66 -21.15 2.64
CA ASP A 134 6.09 -20.44 1.48
C ASP A 134 4.88 -19.57 1.87
N ILE A 135 4.05 -20.06 2.80
CA ILE A 135 2.94 -19.26 3.35
C ILE A 135 3.47 -18.11 4.22
N ASN A 136 4.51 -18.33 5.03
CA ASN A 136 5.08 -17.25 5.83
C ASN A 136 5.68 -16.13 4.96
N VAL A 137 6.36 -16.47 3.86
CA VAL A 137 6.85 -15.48 2.89
C VAL A 137 5.69 -14.69 2.28
N LEU A 138 4.59 -15.37 1.98
CA LEU A 138 3.39 -14.77 1.40
C LEU A 138 2.65 -13.84 2.39
N ASP A 139 2.78 -14.10 3.69
CA ASP A 139 2.12 -13.33 4.75
C ASP A 139 2.94 -12.12 5.20
N ASP A 140 4.26 -12.25 5.26
CA ASP A 140 5.15 -11.19 5.75
C ASP A 140 5.73 -10.36 4.60
N THR A 141 6.31 -11.04 3.61
CA THR A 141 7.13 -10.38 2.59
C THR A 141 6.25 -9.77 1.50
N PHE A 142 5.22 -10.49 1.06
CA PHE A 142 4.38 -10.01 -0.04
C PHE A 142 3.66 -8.69 0.28
N PRO A 143 3.02 -8.53 1.45
CA PRO A 143 2.34 -7.28 1.79
C PRO A 143 3.33 -6.14 2.01
N MET A 144 4.54 -6.44 2.52
CA MET A 144 5.61 -5.46 2.64
C MET A 144 6.03 -4.94 1.26
N VAL A 145 6.24 -5.81 0.28
CA VAL A 145 6.59 -5.42 -1.09
C VAL A 145 5.47 -4.59 -1.72
N LEU A 146 4.20 -4.99 -1.55
CA LEU A 146 3.06 -4.21 -2.04
C LEU A 146 3.02 -2.80 -1.43
N ARG A 147 3.23 -2.68 -0.11
CA ARG A 147 3.26 -1.37 0.58
C ARG A 147 4.38 -0.46 0.10
N ILE A 148 5.49 -1.02 -0.37
CA ILE A 148 6.61 -0.24 -0.92
C ILE A 148 6.33 0.15 -2.36
N CYS A 149 5.95 -0.82 -3.20
CA CYS A 149 5.83 -0.66 -4.64
C CYS A 149 4.60 0.15 -5.07
N VAL A 150 3.43 -0.08 -4.46
CA VAL A 150 2.17 0.57 -4.87
C VAL A 150 2.26 2.10 -4.79
N PRO A 151 2.75 2.72 -3.70
CA PRO A 151 2.93 4.17 -3.66
C PRO A 151 3.91 4.72 -4.70
N GLN A 152 4.94 3.96 -5.11
CA GLN A 152 5.94 4.45 -6.08
C GLN A 152 5.35 4.64 -7.48
N ILE A 153 4.31 3.87 -7.86
CA ILE A 153 3.64 4.01 -9.17
C ILE A 153 3.05 5.41 -9.34
N PHE A 154 2.58 6.00 -8.24
CA PHE A 154 1.96 7.32 -8.22
C PHE A 154 2.97 8.46 -8.00
N ARG A 155 4.23 8.12 -7.75
CA ARG A 155 5.28 9.08 -7.47
C ARG A 155 5.90 9.52 -8.80
N VAL A 156 5.35 10.61 -9.35
CA VAL A 156 5.91 11.33 -10.51
C VAL A 156 6.98 12.32 -10.04
#